data_AF-A0A9P5IK82-F1
#
_entry.id   AF-A0A9P5IK82-F1
#
_cell.length_a   1.000
_cell.length_b   1.000
_cell.length_c   1.000
_cell.angle_alpha   90.00
_cell.angle_beta   90.00
_cell.angle_gamma   90.00
#
_symmetry.space_group_name_H-M   'P 1'
#
loop_
_entity.id
_entity.type
_entity.pdbx_description
1 polymer ?
#
loop_
_entity_poly.entity_id
_entity_poly.type
_entity_poly.pdbx_seq_one_letter_code
_entity_poly.pdbx_strand_id
1 'polypeptide(L)'
;MSGSEEIKEINQSGKLIATYIRSHTTETSGTKSDRIDVHIPKGPSTWVMSLVGAFMPVGYPDSVTEDYTAYQFYDSIQAFASTIAGLLASRAVLQGLGVGDSTASATHAVLLSILQESAGRISTILFAHRLGSALEPECKKYRLMADIFNDAAMILDCVSPAFPKIPRVFLLSASSVCKSLCGVAAGSSKASLSAHFAKMGNLAELNAKDASQETLISLLGMLVGTFVVSKISSQVATWIALLSLLSIHLGTNYMAVRSVTMRTLNRQRANLVISSFLSNPEHEENKTALPSPREISLQERIFERDGAIRNIQGTILAYCKVGVSLQELLSSISTPTTAGSYAEPDSILTSLLSIYQTQGYIMWYSHSRNTFLVVLKEGTAPKAQLDAWFHAIFAVTFRGEKIRESETKKMDNQIVLSWMRNSLEESEKWRAETKFYEQLERRGWDLNTPAIEVRAGTRLVISGGEGRGE
;
A
#
# COMPACT_ATOMS: atom_id res chain seq x y z
N MET A 1 49.98 4.04 -36.17
CA MET A 1 49.15 4.36 -34.98
C MET A 1 48.66 3.04 -34.43
N SER A 2 49.22 2.58 -33.31
CA SER A 2 48.71 1.40 -32.60
C SER A 2 47.41 1.82 -31.90
N GLY A 3 46.28 1.27 -32.31
CA GLY A 3 45.01 1.51 -31.63
C GLY A 3 45.00 0.70 -30.33
N SER A 4 44.85 1.37 -29.19
CA SER A 4 44.55 0.70 -27.92
C SER A 4 43.06 0.39 -27.88
N GLU A 5 42.69 -0.88 -27.70
CA GLU A 5 41.31 -1.28 -27.47
C GLU A 5 41.00 -1.14 -25.96
N GLU A 6 40.00 -0.33 -25.61
CA GLU A 6 39.51 -0.18 -24.24
C GLU A 6 38.17 -0.93 -24.08
N ILE A 7 38.12 -1.90 -23.18
CA ILE A 7 36.91 -2.64 -22.84
C ILE A 7 36.53 -2.28 -21.41
N LYS A 8 35.28 -1.85 -21.20
CA LYS A 8 34.74 -1.51 -19.87
C LYS A 8 33.78 -2.60 -19.43
N GLU A 9 34.04 -3.17 -18.26
CA GLU A 9 33.10 -4.04 -17.56
C GLU A 9 32.27 -3.18 -16.62
N ILE A 10 30.96 -3.16 -16.85
CA ILE A 10 29.98 -2.44 -16.04
C ILE A 10 29.02 -3.44 -15.41
N ASN A 11 28.54 -3.14 -14.20
CA ASN A 11 27.52 -3.95 -13.56
C ASN A 11 26.11 -3.61 -14.10
N GLN A 12 25.09 -4.30 -13.58
CA GLN A 12 23.68 -4.08 -13.95
C GLN A 12 23.16 -2.67 -13.64
N SER A 13 23.82 -1.90 -12.76
CA SER A 13 23.47 -0.49 -12.50
C SER A 13 24.23 0.50 -13.38
N GLY A 14 25.03 0.02 -14.34
CA GLY A 14 25.84 0.86 -15.24
C GLY A 14 27.13 1.39 -14.62
N LYS A 15 27.49 0.92 -13.41
CA LYS A 15 28.72 1.32 -12.72
C LYS A 15 29.92 0.52 -13.21
N LEU A 16 31.03 1.21 -13.48
CA LEU A 16 32.29 0.61 -13.89
C LEU A 16 32.88 -0.29 -12.79
N ILE A 17 33.13 -1.55 -13.14
CA ILE A 17 33.75 -2.58 -12.31
C ILE A 17 35.24 -2.72 -12.65
N ALA A 18 35.57 -2.77 -13.93
CA ALA A 18 36.95 -2.85 -14.40
C ALA A 18 37.08 -2.24 -15.80
N THR A 19 38.26 -1.69 -16.08
CA THR A 19 38.66 -1.29 -17.43
C THR A 19 39.81 -2.18 -17.87
N TYR A 20 39.66 -2.82 -19.02
CA TYR A 20 40.67 -3.66 -19.66
C TYR A 20 41.26 -2.88 -20.83
N ILE A 21 42.55 -2.60 -20.77
CA ILE A 21 43.27 -1.84 -21.80
C ILE A 21 44.20 -2.82 -22.51
N ARG A 22 43.93 -3.10 -23.78
CA ARG A 22 44.80 -3.93 -24.62
C ARG A 22 45.88 -3.07 -25.24
N SER A 23 47.13 -3.48 -25.04
CA SER A 23 48.31 -2.87 -25.65
C SER A 23 49.04 -3.90 -26.52
N HIS A 24 49.40 -3.50 -27.73
CA HIS A 24 50.16 -4.33 -28.67
C HIS A 24 51.64 -3.96 -28.57
N THR A 25 52.46 -4.88 -28.08
CA THR A 25 53.91 -4.72 -27.99
C THR A 25 54.60 -5.60 -29.04
N THR A 26 55.56 -5.01 -29.77
CA THR A 26 56.40 -5.76 -30.71
C THR A 26 57.74 -5.99 -30.03
N GLU A 27 58.07 -7.23 -29.71
CA GLU A 27 59.36 -7.56 -29.10
C GLU A 27 60.49 -7.44 -30.13
N THR A 28 61.71 -7.18 -29.68
CA THR A 28 62.92 -7.04 -30.52
C THR A 28 63.23 -8.28 -31.38
N SER A 29 62.64 -9.44 -31.08
CA SER A 29 62.68 -10.69 -31.84
C SER A 29 61.65 -10.78 -32.98
N GLY A 30 60.80 -9.77 -33.17
CA GLY A 30 59.72 -9.77 -34.18
C GLY A 30 58.45 -10.51 -33.74
N THR A 31 58.42 -11.07 -32.52
CA THR A 31 57.23 -11.66 -31.91
C THR A 31 56.25 -10.57 -31.45
N LYS A 32 54.99 -10.66 -31.90
CA LYS A 32 53.91 -9.78 -31.42
C LYS A 32 53.38 -10.33 -30.10
N SER A 33 53.38 -9.51 -29.07
CA SER A 33 52.95 -9.84 -27.72
C SER A 33 51.85 -8.86 -27.32
N ASP A 34 50.67 -9.40 -26.98
CA ASP A 34 49.52 -8.61 -26.53
C ASP A 34 49.50 -8.61 -25.00
N ARG A 35 49.48 -7.41 -24.39
CA ARG A 35 49.32 -7.23 -22.95
C ARG A 35 47.97 -6.60 -22.64
N ILE A 36 47.24 -7.16 -21.69
CA ILE A 36 45.98 -6.62 -21.19
C ILE A 36 46.22 -6.09 -19.77
N ASP A 37 46.14 -4.76 -19.62
CA ASP A 37 46.21 -4.11 -18.32
C ASP A 37 44.78 -3.99 -17.74
N VAL A 38 44.59 -4.47 -16.50
CA VAL A 38 43.29 -4.42 -15.80
C VAL A 38 43.33 -3.32 -14.75
N HIS A 39 42.50 -2.29 -14.92
CA HIS A 39 42.35 -1.21 -13.96
C HIS A 39 41.04 -1.37 -13.19
N ILE A 40 41.14 -1.74 -11.91
CA ILE A 40 40.00 -1.87 -11.00
C ILE A 40 39.90 -0.58 -10.18
N PRO A 41 38.75 0.13 -10.16
CA PRO A 41 38.56 1.32 -9.35
C PRO A 41 38.82 1.02 -7.86
N LYS A 42 39.57 1.91 -7.17
CA LYS A 42 39.79 1.80 -5.72
C LYS A 42 38.50 2.11 -4.97
N GLY A 43 37.77 1.07 -4.57
CA GLY A 43 36.59 1.15 -3.69
C GLY A 43 36.93 0.91 -2.21
N PRO A 44 35.93 0.99 -1.30
CA PRO A 44 36.09 0.52 0.07
C PRO A 44 36.58 -0.94 0.10
N SER A 45 37.32 -1.30 1.15
CA SER A 45 37.99 -2.60 1.28
C SER A 45 37.06 -3.77 0.99
N THR A 46 37.57 -4.81 0.32
CA THR A 46 36.82 -5.96 -0.19
C THR A 46 35.95 -6.64 0.86
N TRP A 47 36.41 -6.70 2.12
CA TRP A 47 35.66 -7.29 3.22
C TRP A 47 34.42 -6.47 3.64
N VAL A 48 34.52 -5.13 3.64
CA VAL A 48 33.37 -4.24 3.90
C VAL A 48 32.35 -4.39 2.78
N MET A 49 32.81 -4.46 1.53
CA MET A 49 31.95 -4.73 0.39
C MET A 49 31.30 -6.11 0.46
N SER A 50 32.01 -7.14 0.91
CA SER A 50 31.45 -8.48 1.12
C SER A 50 30.43 -8.52 2.26
N LEU A 51 30.68 -7.81 3.35
CA LEU A 51 29.73 -7.72 4.47
C LEU A 51 28.46 -6.96 4.06
N VAL A 52 28.61 -5.79 3.44
CA VAL A 52 27.48 -5.02 2.89
C VAL A 52 26.76 -5.83 1.82
N GLY A 53 27.48 -6.53 0.95
CA GLY A 53 26.91 -7.39 -0.08
C GLY A 53 26.16 -8.62 0.46
N ALA A 54 26.38 -9.03 1.72
CA ALA A 54 25.58 -10.09 2.34
C ALA A 54 24.15 -9.62 2.65
N PHE A 55 23.98 -8.35 2.99
CA PHE A 55 22.71 -7.79 3.46
C PHE A 55 22.04 -6.84 2.47
N MET A 56 22.79 -6.23 1.55
CA MET A 56 22.28 -5.29 0.57
C MET A 56 22.11 -5.95 -0.81
N PRO A 57 21.09 -5.55 -1.61
CA PRO A 57 20.95 -6.03 -2.98
C PRO A 57 22.16 -5.69 -3.85
N VAL A 58 22.49 -6.55 -4.81
CA VAL A 58 23.51 -6.26 -5.82
C VAL A 58 23.18 -4.96 -6.55
N GLY A 59 24.19 -4.11 -6.72
CA GLY A 59 24.03 -2.78 -7.33
C GLY A 59 23.47 -1.71 -6.40
N TYR A 60 23.34 -1.97 -5.09
CA TYR A 60 22.98 -0.95 -4.11
C TYR A 60 23.97 0.23 -4.14
N PRO A 61 23.50 1.49 -4.04
CA PRO A 61 22.11 1.91 -3.82
C PRO A 61 21.24 2.03 -5.09
N ASP A 62 21.82 1.92 -6.28
CA ASP A 62 21.14 2.22 -7.54
C ASP A 62 20.08 1.17 -7.93
N SER A 63 20.22 -0.06 -7.44
CA SER A 63 19.29 -1.17 -7.71
C SER A 63 17.99 -1.12 -6.91
N VAL A 64 17.84 -0.15 -6.00
CA VAL A 64 16.64 0.06 -5.18
C VAL A 64 16.15 1.51 -5.24
N THR A 65 14.92 1.76 -4.82
CA THR A 65 14.41 3.13 -4.66
C THR A 65 15.11 3.87 -3.51
N GLU A 66 15.12 5.20 -3.61
CA GLU A 66 15.86 6.08 -2.70
C GLU A 66 15.35 6.02 -1.25
N ASP A 67 14.08 5.65 -1.07
CA ASP A 67 13.41 5.49 0.22
C ASP A 67 13.70 4.14 0.90
N TYR A 68 14.30 3.16 0.21
CA TYR A 68 14.60 1.83 0.75
C TYR A 68 15.46 1.89 2.01
N THR A 69 16.55 2.68 1.97
CA THR A 69 17.52 2.73 3.10
C THR A 69 16.89 3.28 4.36
N ALA A 70 16.11 4.36 4.24
CA ALA A 70 15.40 4.95 5.37
C ALA A 70 14.36 3.98 5.93
N TYR A 71 13.61 3.31 5.04
CA TYR A 71 12.65 2.28 5.44
C TYR A 71 13.34 1.15 6.22
N GLN A 72 14.39 0.54 5.67
CA GLN A 72 15.11 -0.59 6.28
C GLN A 72 15.72 -0.25 7.64
N PHE A 73 16.22 0.97 7.81
CA PHE A 73 16.73 1.43 9.09
C PHE A 73 15.66 1.41 10.19
N TYR A 74 14.49 2.00 9.91
CA TYR A 74 13.38 2.00 10.87
C TYR A 74 12.77 0.61 11.06
N ASP A 75 12.62 -0.16 9.99
CA ASP A 75 12.14 -1.55 9.99
C ASP A 75 13.04 -2.46 10.85
N SER A 76 14.36 -2.28 10.79
CA SER A 76 15.32 -2.98 11.66
C SER A 76 15.12 -2.66 13.15
N ILE A 77 14.92 -1.40 13.52
CA ILE A 77 14.67 -1.03 14.92
C ILE A 77 13.31 -1.59 15.39
N GLN A 78 12.32 -1.54 14.51
CA GLN A 78 10.99 -2.11 14.71
C GLN A 78 11.08 -3.62 14.99
N ALA A 79 11.71 -4.40 14.10
CA ALA A 79 11.87 -5.84 14.25
C ALA A 79 12.66 -6.21 15.52
N PHE A 80 13.69 -5.43 15.86
CA PHE A 80 14.45 -5.61 17.10
C PHE A 80 13.57 -5.46 18.35
N ALA A 81 12.79 -4.36 18.44
CA ALA A 81 11.89 -4.11 19.56
C ALA A 81 10.79 -5.17 19.66
N SER A 82 10.20 -5.56 18.52
CA SER A 82 9.19 -6.61 18.43
C SER A 82 9.68 -7.96 18.94
N THR A 83 10.92 -8.33 18.60
CA THR A 83 11.53 -9.58 19.04
C THR A 83 11.66 -9.65 20.57
N ILE A 84 12.11 -8.56 21.20
CA ILE A 84 12.24 -8.50 22.67
C ILE A 84 10.85 -8.53 23.33
N ALA A 85 9.89 -7.75 22.81
CA ALA A 85 8.53 -7.73 23.32
C ALA A 85 7.86 -9.12 23.21
N GLY A 86 8.10 -9.83 22.09
CA GLY A 86 7.63 -11.18 21.86
C GLY A 86 8.16 -12.20 22.87
N LEU A 87 9.40 -12.06 23.34
CA LEU A 87 9.95 -12.90 24.41
C LEU A 87 9.26 -12.66 25.76
N LEU A 88 8.94 -11.39 26.10
CA LEU A 88 8.19 -11.05 27.31
C LEU A 88 6.76 -11.62 27.26
N ALA A 89 6.07 -11.47 26.14
CA ALA A 89 4.75 -12.05 25.91
C ALA A 89 4.78 -13.59 25.97
N SER A 90 5.78 -14.22 25.35
CA SER A 90 5.94 -15.68 25.37
C SER A 90 6.11 -16.23 26.78
N ARG A 91 6.88 -15.54 27.64
CA ARG A 91 7.01 -15.90 29.06
C ARG A 91 5.64 -15.90 29.77
N ALA A 92 4.81 -14.88 29.53
CA ALA A 92 3.49 -14.79 30.15
C ALA A 92 2.55 -15.89 29.66
N VAL A 93 2.58 -16.23 28.36
CA VAL A 93 1.80 -17.36 27.81
C VAL A 93 2.20 -18.68 28.46
N LEU A 94 3.51 -18.95 28.60
CA LEU A 94 4.02 -20.17 29.23
C LEU A 94 3.54 -20.28 30.70
N GLN A 95 3.57 -19.17 31.45
CA GLN A 95 2.98 -19.12 32.79
C GLN A 95 1.46 -19.40 32.75
N GLY A 96 0.75 -18.81 31.79
CA GLY A 96 -0.69 -19.00 31.59
C GLY A 96 -1.10 -20.44 31.22
N LEU A 97 -0.22 -21.20 30.57
CA LEU A 97 -0.40 -22.61 30.22
C LEU A 97 -0.05 -23.57 31.38
N GLY A 98 0.40 -23.05 32.52
CA GLY A 98 0.72 -23.86 33.69
C GLY A 98 2.13 -24.46 33.65
N VAL A 99 3.07 -23.87 32.91
CA VAL A 99 4.48 -24.24 33.04
C VAL A 99 4.91 -23.93 34.48
N GLY A 100 5.15 -25.00 35.26
CA GLY A 100 5.43 -24.95 36.70
C GLY A 100 4.27 -25.40 37.61
N ASP A 101 3.11 -25.76 37.06
CA ASP A 101 1.96 -26.31 37.79
C ASP A 101 1.86 -27.83 37.58
N SER A 102 1.94 -28.61 38.67
CA SER A 102 1.87 -30.08 38.62
C SER A 102 0.49 -30.63 38.26
N THR A 103 -0.54 -29.77 38.26
CA THR A 103 -1.92 -30.12 37.89
C THR A 103 -2.27 -29.76 36.45
N ALA A 104 -1.33 -29.17 35.69
CA ALA A 104 -1.53 -28.81 34.30
C ALA A 104 -1.60 -30.07 33.41
N SER A 105 -2.58 -30.10 32.51
CA SER A 105 -2.80 -31.23 31.60
C SER A 105 -2.29 -30.91 30.20
N ALA A 106 -1.35 -31.71 29.71
CA ALA A 106 -0.81 -31.60 28.36
C ALA A 106 -1.90 -31.66 27.28
N THR A 107 -2.92 -32.50 27.47
CA THR A 107 -4.07 -32.61 26.56
C THR A 107 -4.84 -31.29 26.46
N HIS A 108 -5.05 -30.59 27.58
CA HIS A 108 -5.74 -29.30 27.56
C HIS A 108 -4.93 -28.23 26.81
N ALA A 109 -3.60 -28.22 26.98
CA ALA A 109 -2.73 -27.29 26.26
C ALA A 109 -2.75 -27.55 24.74
N VAL A 110 -2.74 -28.81 24.32
CA VAL A 110 -2.86 -29.19 22.90
C VAL A 110 -4.22 -28.79 22.33
N LEU A 111 -5.32 -29.11 23.02
CA LEU A 111 -6.68 -28.74 22.56
C LEU A 111 -6.85 -27.22 22.44
N LEU A 112 -6.31 -26.46 23.39
CA LEU A 112 -6.30 -25.01 23.33
C LEU A 112 -5.50 -24.50 22.12
N SER A 113 -4.31 -25.07 21.88
CA SER A 113 -3.47 -24.70 20.73
C SER A 113 -4.20 -24.96 19.41
N ILE A 114 -4.89 -26.11 19.26
CA ILE A 114 -5.70 -26.43 18.08
C ILE A 114 -6.83 -25.40 17.88
N LEU A 115 -7.52 -25.02 18.96
CA LEU A 115 -8.58 -24.00 18.88
C LEU A 115 -8.03 -22.65 18.42
N GLN A 116 -6.89 -22.23 19.00
CA GLN A 116 -6.21 -20.99 18.63
C GLN A 116 -5.78 -20.99 17.16
N GLU A 117 -5.14 -22.07 16.69
CA GLU A 117 -4.72 -22.21 15.30
C GLU A 117 -5.91 -22.21 14.33
N SER A 118 -7.00 -22.89 14.69
CA SER A 118 -8.22 -22.95 13.89
C SER A 118 -8.84 -21.55 13.75
N ALA A 119 -9.01 -20.82 14.86
CA ALA A 119 -9.51 -19.46 14.86
C ALA A 119 -8.63 -18.53 14.00
N GLY A 120 -7.31 -18.62 14.18
CA GLY A 120 -6.33 -17.82 13.43
C GLY A 120 -6.37 -18.07 11.91
N ARG A 121 -6.44 -19.34 11.48
CA ARG A 121 -6.54 -19.71 10.06
C ARG A 121 -7.86 -19.27 9.44
N ILE A 122 -8.98 -19.40 10.14
CA ILE A 122 -10.28 -18.88 9.69
C ILE A 122 -10.20 -17.36 9.50
N SER A 123 -9.62 -16.64 10.47
CA SER A 123 -9.43 -15.18 10.37
C SER A 123 -8.55 -14.78 9.20
N THR A 124 -7.48 -15.54 8.92
CA THR A 124 -6.61 -15.34 7.75
C THR A 124 -7.40 -15.42 6.45
N ILE A 125 -8.19 -16.48 6.27
CA ILE A 125 -9.00 -16.70 5.06
C ILE A 125 -10.03 -15.58 4.91
N LEU A 126 -10.76 -15.24 5.97
CA LEU A 126 -11.78 -14.19 5.95
C LEU A 126 -11.18 -12.81 5.65
N PHE A 127 -10.02 -12.50 6.23
CA PHE A 127 -9.31 -11.25 6.00
C PHE A 127 -8.83 -11.14 4.55
N ALA A 128 -8.17 -12.17 4.03
CA ALA A 128 -7.73 -12.22 2.64
C ALA A 128 -8.91 -12.09 1.66
N HIS A 129 -10.02 -12.78 1.94
CA HIS A 129 -11.23 -12.70 1.12
C HIS A 129 -11.87 -11.30 1.12
N ARG A 130 -11.94 -10.64 2.29
CA ARG A 130 -12.65 -9.35 2.44
C ARG A 130 -11.81 -8.13 2.07
N LEU A 131 -10.50 -8.19 2.32
CA LEU A 131 -9.60 -7.04 2.25
C LEU A 131 -8.41 -7.25 1.31
N GLY A 132 -8.28 -8.42 0.67
CA GLY A 132 -7.15 -8.75 -0.20
C GLY A 132 -6.87 -7.70 -1.29
N SER A 133 -7.91 -7.25 -1.99
CA SER A 133 -7.79 -6.22 -3.03
C SER A 133 -7.37 -4.84 -2.50
N ALA A 134 -7.48 -4.58 -1.20
CA ALA A 134 -7.05 -3.32 -0.58
C ALA A 134 -5.59 -3.35 -0.11
N LEU A 135 -4.98 -4.54 0.02
CA LEU A 135 -3.66 -4.70 0.66
C LEU A 135 -2.54 -4.02 -0.12
N GLU A 136 -2.54 -4.16 -1.45
CA GLU A 136 -1.53 -3.54 -2.31
C GLU A 136 -1.74 -2.02 -2.47
N PRO A 137 -2.94 -1.52 -2.82
CA PRO A 137 -3.16 -0.08 -2.96
C PRO A 137 -2.94 0.74 -1.68
N GLU A 138 -3.24 0.14 -0.52
CA GLU A 138 -3.15 0.76 0.80
C GLU A 138 -2.01 0.12 1.64
N CYS A 139 -0.93 -0.34 1.00
CA CYS A 139 0.13 -1.12 1.66
C CYS A 139 0.71 -0.43 2.91
N LYS A 140 0.92 0.89 2.88
CA LYS A 140 1.41 1.68 4.03
C LYS A 140 0.49 1.57 5.25
N LYS A 141 -0.83 1.60 5.03
CA LYS A 141 -1.84 1.42 6.08
C LYS A 141 -1.76 0.03 6.67
N TYR A 142 -1.72 -0.99 5.81
CA TYR A 142 -1.71 -2.39 6.25
C TYR A 142 -0.38 -2.79 6.89
N ARG A 143 0.74 -2.18 6.48
CA ARG A 143 2.05 -2.39 7.11
C ARG A 143 2.07 -1.90 8.56
N LEU A 144 1.47 -0.74 8.84
CA LEU A 144 1.32 -0.23 10.21
C LEU A 144 0.24 -1.00 10.99
N MET A 145 -0.88 -1.35 10.34
CA MET A 145 -1.96 -2.09 10.97
C MET A 145 -1.56 -3.51 11.37
N ALA A 146 -0.64 -4.14 10.64
CA ALA A 146 -0.07 -5.44 11.01
C ALA A 146 0.57 -5.39 12.40
N ASP A 147 1.40 -4.37 12.66
CA ASP A 147 2.06 -4.21 13.95
C ASP A 147 1.07 -3.82 15.06
N ILE A 148 -0.01 -3.09 14.75
CA ILE A 148 -1.11 -2.88 15.71
C ILE A 148 -1.75 -4.22 16.12
N PHE A 149 -1.96 -5.14 15.17
CA PHE A 149 -2.47 -6.47 15.49
C PHE A 149 -1.45 -7.30 16.28
N ASN A 150 -0.17 -7.24 15.92
CA ASN A 150 0.90 -7.90 16.66
C ASN A 150 0.94 -7.45 18.13
N ASP A 151 0.88 -6.14 18.36
CA ASP A 151 1.00 -5.54 19.68
C ASP A 151 -0.24 -5.82 20.52
N ALA A 152 -1.42 -5.79 19.90
CA ALA A 152 -2.65 -6.25 20.53
C ALA A 152 -2.54 -7.72 20.97
N ALA A 153 -1.97 -8.59 20.13
CA ALA A 153 -1.75 -9.98 20.50
C ALA A 153 -0.78 -10.13 21.69
N MET A 154 0.34 -9.40 21.68
CA MET A 154 1.31 -9.42 22.78
C MET A 154 0.70 -8.92 24.10
N ILE A 155 -0.17 -7.90 24.05
CA ILE A 155 -0.91 -7.42 25.23
C ILE A 155 -1.89 -8.49 25.73
N LEU A 156 -2.65 -9.12 24.82
CA LEU A 156 -3.59 -10.20 25.17
C LEU A 156 -2.85 -11.40 25.79
N ASP A 157 -1.70 -11.77 25.23
CA ASP A 157 -0.82 -12.80 25.77
C ASP A 157 -0.35 -12.46 27.19
N CYS A 158 0.17 -11.25 27.39
CA CYS A 158 0.67 -10.76 28.68
C CYS A 158 -0.40 -10.65 29.77
N VAL A 159 -1.63 -10.28 29.40
CA VAL A 159 -2.73 -10.13 30.37
C VAL A 159 -3.46 -11.45 30.64
N SER A 160 -3.39 -12.43 29.72
CA SER A 160 -4.11 -13.70 29.82
C SER A 160 -3.94 -14.47 31.14
N PRO A 161 -2.76 -14.48 31.82
CA PRO A 161 -2.60 -15.20 33.08
C PRO A 161 -3.42 -14.60 34.23
N ALA A 162 -3.77 -13.32 34.15
CA ALA A 162 -4.60 -12.64 35.16
C ALA A 162 -6.07 -13.11 35.15
N PHE A 163 -6.49 -13.84 34.11
CA PHE A 163 -7.87 -14.30 33.95
C PHE A 163 -8.04 -15.77 34.33
N PRO A 164 -9.24 -16.17 34.83
CA PRO A 164 -9.59 -17.58 35.06
C PRO A 164 -9.58 -18.42 33.77
N LYS A 165 -9.63 -19.75 33.91
CA LYS A 165 -9.46 -20.71 32.80
C LYS A 165 -10.35 -20.42 31.58
N ILE A 166 -11.66 -20.24 31.77
CA ILE A 166 -12.61 -20.06 30.65
C ILE A 166 -12.38 -18.72 29.91
N PRO A 167 -12.39 -17.53 30.56
CA PRO A 167 -12.06 -16.27 29.89
C PRO A 167 -10.68 -16.26 29.24
N ARG A 168 -9.69 -16.92 29.85
CA ARG A 168 -8.32 -17.04 29.31
C ARG A 168 -8.29 -17.70 27.93
N VAL A 169 -9.10 -18.74 27.71
CA VAL A 169 -9.21 -19.41 26.40
C VAL A 169 -9.64 -18.42 25.31
N PHE A 170 -10.62 -17.56 25.60
CA PHE A 170 -11.08 -16.54 24.65
C PHE A 170 -10.03 -15.48 24.37
N LEU A 171 -9.30 -15.01 25.40
CA LEU A 171 -8.20 -14.05 25.23
C LEU A 171 -7.07 -14.62 24.38
N LEU A 172 -6.66 -15.86 24.65
CA LEU A 172 -5.62 -16.56 23.90
C LEU A 172 -6.05 -16.87 22.46
N SER A 173 -7.34 -17.15 22.24
CA SER A 173 -7.91 -17.30 20.91
C SER A 173 -7.93 -15.98 20.15
N ALA A 174 -8.33 -14.88 20.80
CA ALA A 174 -8.27 -13.53 20.23
C ALA A 174 -6.83 -13.10 19.91
N SER A 175 -5.86 -13.42 20.77
CA SER A 175 -4.44 -13.22 20.50
C SER A 175 -4.00 -13.96 19.23
N SER A 176 -4.39 -15.23 19.07
CA SER A 176 -4.09 -16.00 17.85
C SER A 176 -4.71 -15.40 16.59
N VAL A 177 -5.94 -14.91 16.68
CA VAL A 177 -6.59 -14.15 15.60
C VAL A 177 -5.76 -12.91 15.25
N CYS A 178 -5.38 -12.10 16.24
CA CYS A 178 -4.54 -10.93 16.03
C CYS A 178 -3.19 -11.27 15.37
N LYS A 179 -2.47 -12.30 15.84
CA LYS A 179 -1.22 -12.78 15.20
C LYS A 179 -1.43 -13.20 13.75
N SER A 180 -2.54 -13.85 13.47
CA SER A 180 -2.87 -14.30 12.11
C SER A 180 -3.20 -13.12 11.19
N LEU A 181 -3.96 -12.14 11.68
CA LEU A 181 -4.23 -10.89 10.96
C LEU A 181 -2.95 -10.09 10.72
N CYS A 182 -2.04 -10.03 11.71
CA CYS A 182 -0.70 -9.48 11.54
C CYS A 182 0.05 -10.19 10.41
N GLY A 183 0.12 -11.53 10.43
CA GLY A 183 0.85 -12.31 9.42
C GLY A 183 0.40 -12.01 7.99
N VAL A 184 -0.91 -11.98 7.75
CA VAL A 184 -1.46 -11.69 6.41
C VAL A 184 -1.23 -10.23 6.01
N ALA A 185 -1.48 -9.27 6.92
CA ALA A 185 -1.30 -7.85 6.64
C ALA A 185 0.18 -7.50 6.40
N ALA A 186 1.09 -8.00 7.25
CA ALA A 186 2.53 -7.82 7.13
C ALA A 186 3.06 -8.46 5.85
N GLY A 187 2.72 -9.74 5.60
CA GLY A 187 3.20 -10.47 4.42
C GLY A 187 2.80 -9.80 3.11
N SER A 188 1.52 -9.42 2.96
CA SER A 188 1.04 -8.78 1.73
C SER A 188 1.56 -7.36 1.56
N SER A 189 1.57 -6.54 2.62
CA SER A 189 2.09 -5.17 2.52
C SER A 189 3.60 -5.14 2.26
N LYS A 190 4.35 -6.06 2.88
CA LYS A 190 5.78 -6.27 2.62
C LYS A 190 6.03 -6.66 1.17
N ALA A 191 5.25 -7.58 0.60
CA ALA A 191 5.38 -7.96 -0.81
C ALA A 191 5.19 -6.74 -1.75
N SER A 192 4.18 -5.90 -1.49
CA SER A 192 3.96 -4.66 -2.25
C SER A 192 5.09 -3.65 -2.07
N LEU A 193 5.64 -3.51 -0.86
CA LEU A 193 6.77 -2.63 -0.60
C LEU A 193 8.05 -3.12 -1.27
N SER A 194 8.34 -4.42 -1.21
CA SER A 194 9.47 -5.03 -1.92
C SER A 194 9.38 -4.82 -3.43
N ALA A 195 8.19 -4.97 -4.01
CA ALA A 195 7.95 -4.69 -5.42
C ALA A 195 8.18 -3.21 -5.77
N HIS A 196 7.78 -2.29 -4.89
CA HIS A 196 8.09 -0.86 -5.03
C HIS A 196 9.60 -0.58 -4.92
N PHE A 197 10.30 -1.23 -4.01
CA PHE A 197 11.73 -1.00 -3.79
C PHE A 197 12.61 -1.55 -4.90
N ALA A 198 12.22 -2.62 -5.57
CA ALA A 198 13.00 -3.25 -6.64
C ALA A 198 12.95 -2.42 -7.94
N LYS A 199 14.11 -1.98 -8.46
CA LYS A 199 14.19 -1.21 -9.72
C LYS A 199 14.61 -2.03 -10.94
N MET A 200 15.39 -3.09 -10.75
CA MET A 200 16.12 -3.76 -11.84
C MET A 200 15.66 -5.21 -12.04
N GLY A 201 14.38 -5.50 -11.81
CA GLY A 201 13.88 -6.88 -11.81
C GLY A 201 14.49 -7.75 -10.70
N ASN A 202 15.08 -7.12 -9.68
CA ASN A 202 15.81 -7.75 -8.58
C ASN A 202 14.92 -8.08 -7.37
N LEU A 203 13.60 -8.25 -7.56
CA LEU A 203 12.65 -8.46 -6.47
C LEU A 203 12.97 -9.70 -5.62
N ALA A 204 13.29 -10.82 -6.26
CA ALA A 204 13.60 -12.07 -5.55
C ALA A 204 14.88 -11.93 -4.71
N GLU A 205 15.91 -11.30 -5.27
CA GLU A 205 17.17 -11.04 -4.55
C GLU A 205 16.94 -10.08 -3.39
N LEU A 206 16.21 -8.98 -3.62
CA LEU A 206 15.87 -8.00 -2.60
C LEU A 206 15.17 -8.68 -1.42
N ASN A 207 14.18 -9.55 -1.68
CA ASN A 207 13.48 -10.31 -0.64
C ASN A 207 14.43 -11.25 0.13
N ALA A 208 15.38 -11.91 -0.56
CA ALA A 208 16.36 -12.78 0.11
C ALA A 208 17.32 -11.99 1.02
N LYS A 209 17.75 -10.81 0.57
CA LYS A 209 18.62 -9.89 1.32
C LYS A 209 17.90 -9.30 2.53
N ASP A 210 16.68 -8.85 2.32
CA ASP A 210 15.78 -8.36 3.38
C ASP A 210 15.50 -9.43 4.44
N ALA A 211 15.18 -10.68 4.05
CA ALA A 211 15.05 -11.79 5.00
C ALA A 211 16.33 -12.07 5.80
N SER A 212 17.51 -11.85 5.20
CA SER A 212 18.80 -11.96 5.89
C SER A 212 18.99 -10.84 6.92
N GLN A 213 18.54 -9.61 6.60
CA GLN A 213 18.53 -8.49 7.54
C GLN A 213 17.61 -8.78 8.74
N GLU A 214 16.37 -9.20 8.48
CA GLU A 214 15.41 -9.57 9.53
C GLU A 214 15.97 -10.69 10.45
N THR A 215 16.62 -11.69 9.86
CA THR A 215 17.23 -12.80 10.61
C THR A 215 18.33 -12.29 11.55
N LEU A 216 19.25 -11.45 11.06
CA LEU A 216 20.31 -10.88 11.88
C LEU A 216 19.74 -10.05 13.04
N ILE A 217 18.78 -9.17 12.73
CA ILE A 217 18.14 -8.31 13.73
C ILE A 217 17.40 -9.13 14.78
N SER A 218 16.69 -10.19 14.37
CA SER A 218 16.01 -11.12 15.28
C SER A 218 17.01 -11.84 16.19
N LEU A 219 18.16 -12.31 15.68
CA LEU A 219 19.21 -12.92 16.52
C LEU A 219 19.73 -11.95 17.59
N LEU A 220 19.99 -10.70 17.22
CA LEU A 220 20.40 -9.66 18.17
C LEU A 220 19.29 -9.35 19.19
N GLY A 221 18.05 -9.24 18.73
CA GLY A 221 16.87 -9.04 19.57
C GLY A 221 16.68 -10.18 20.57
N MET A 222 16.88 -11.43 20.15
CA MET A 222 16.80 -12.60 21.04
C MET A 222 17.91 -12.62 22.09
N LEU A 223 19.14 -12.26 21.72
CA LEU A 223 20.27 -12.18 22.64
C LEU A 223 20.01 -11.12 23.72
N VAL A 224 19.67 -9.89 23.30
CA VAL A 224 19.36 -8.79 24.22
C VAL A 224 18.10 -9.10 25.02
N GLY A 225 17.07 -9.62 24.38
CA GLY A 225 15.81 -9.96 25.01
C GLY A 225 15.95 -11.03 26.09
N THR A 226 16.81 -12.03 25.87
CA THR A 226 17.13 -13.04 26.90
C THR A 226 17.75 -12.39 28.14
N PHE A 227 18.69 -11.46 27.94
CA PHE A 227 19.26 -10.68 29.05
C PHE A 227 18.19 -9.85 29.77
N VAL A 228 17.34 -9.13 29.03
CA VAL A 228 16.24 -8.32 29.59
C VAL A 228 15.27 -9.18 30.40
N VAL A 229 14.78 -10.28 29.83
CA VAL A 229 13.86 -11.22 30.48
C VAL A 229 14.46 -11.79 31.77
N SER A 230 15.78 -12.05 31.80
CA SER A 230 16.49 -12.56 32.98
C SER A 230 16.56 -11.56 34.15
N LYS A 231 16.46 -10.26 33.87
CA LYS A 231 16.54 -9.18 34.88
C LYS A 231 15.18 -8.69 35.35
N ILE A 232 14.13 -8.89 34.56
CA ILE A 232 12.76 -8.49 34.90
C ILE A 232 12.10 -9.56 35.78
N SER A 233 11.85 -9.24 37.05
CA SER A 233 11.22 -10.15 38.00
C SER A 233 9.80 -9.74 38.41
N SER A 234 9.43 -8.45 38.32
CA SER A 234 8.12 -7.95 38.76
C SER A 234 7.16 -7.70 37.60
N GLN A 235 5.85 -7.85 37.85
CA GLN A 235 4.80 -7.62 36.86
C GLN A 235 4.79 -6.17 36.35
N VAL A 236 5.06 -5.22 37.23
CA VAL A 236 5.15 -3.79 36.88
C VAL A 236 6.32 -3.55 35.93
N ALA A 237 7.49 -4.11 36.22
CA ALA A 237 8.65 -4.00 35.34
C ALA A 237 8.40 -4.64 33.96
N THR A 238 7.68 -5.78 33.91
CA THR A 238 7.26 -6.41 32.65
C THR A 238 6.37 -5.47 31.83
N TRP A 239 5.34 -4.86 32.43
CA TRP A 239 4.45 -3.95 31.72
C TRP A 239 5.15 -2.67 31.26
N ILE A 240 6.02 -2.08 32.09
CA ILE A 240 6.81 -0.90 31.70
C ILE A 240 7.70 -1.24 30.50
N ALA A 241 8.44 -2.35 30.57
CA ALA A 241 9.30 -2.78 29.47
C ALA A 241 8.50 -3.09 28.20
N LEU A 242 7.41 -3.85 28.33
CA LEU A 242 6.54 -4.19 27.21
C LEU A 242 5.99 -2.92 26.55
N LEU A 243 5.31 -2.04 27.28
CA LEU A 243 4.72 -0.82 26.72
C LEU A 243 5.76 0.12 26.09
N SER A 244 6.97 0.18 26.67
CA SER A 244 8.08 0.94 26.08
C SER A 244 8.53 0.34 24.74
N LEU A 245 8.69 -0.99 24.66
CA LEU A 245 9.06 -1.70 23.44
C LEU A 245 7.97 -1.59 22.37
N LEU A 246 6.69 -1.74 22.73
CA LEU A 246 5.57 -1.57 21.80
C LEU A 246 5.48 -0.12 21.28
N SER A 247 5.80 0.87 22.13
CA SER A 247 5.86 2.27 21.69
C SER A 247 6.99 2.51 20.68
N ILE A 248 8.16 1.92 20.90
CA ILE A 248 9.28 1.96 19.95
C ILE A 248 8.89 1.23 18.65
N HIS A 249 8.29 0.04 18.77
CA HIS A 249 7.85 -0.79 17.66
C HIS A 249 6.88 -0.04 16.72
N LEU A 250 5.77 0.47 17.25
CA LEU A 250 4.80 1.24 16.44
C LEU A 250 5.36 2.57 15.94
N GLY A 251 6.13 3.27 16.79
CA GLY A 251 6.74 4.55 16.41
C GLY A 251 7.71 4.41 15.25
N THR A 252 8.54 3.37 15.27
CA THR A 252 9.51 3.10 14.19
C THR A 252 8.83 2.56 12.94
N ASN A 253 7.82 1.69 13.03
CA ASN A 253 7.01 1.35 11.85
C ASN A 253 6.37 2.60 11.23
N TYR A 254 5.78 3.48 12.04
CA TYR A 254 5.21 4.74 11.56
C TYR A 254 6.26 5.55 10.78
N MET A 255 7.47 5.69 11.30
CA MET A 255 8.57 6.38 10.61
C MET A 255 8.99 5.65 9.33
N ALA A 256 9.04 4.31 9.34
CA ALA A 256 9.35 3.48 8.17
C ALA A 256 8.33 3.71 7.05
N VAL A 257 7.03 3.55 7.33
CA VAL A 257 6.01 3.77 6.30
C VAL A 257 5.97 5.24 5.87
N ARG A 258 6.25 6.20 6.75
CA ARG A 258 6.31 7.63 6.37
C ARG A 258 7.50 7.96 5.46
N SER A 259 8.59 7.20 5.48
CA SER A 259 9.70 7.42 4.56
C SER A 259 9.43 6.92 3.14
N VAL A 260 8.45 6.03 2.96
CA VAL A 260 8.10 5.45 1.65
C VAL A 260 7.35 6.44 0.77
N THR A 261 7.89 6.67 -0.43
CA THR A 261 7.35 7.52 -1.49
C THR A 261 6.81 6.66 -2.62
N MET A 262 5.59 6.15 -2.43
CA MET A 262 4.92 5.27 -3.42
C MET A 262 4.52 6.05 -4.68
N ARG A 263 4.71 5.45 -5.86
CA ARG A 263 4.40 6.07 -7.17
C ARG A 263 3.03 5.77 -7.74
N THR A 264 2.34 4.76 -7.20
CA THR A 264 0.96 4.42 -7.62
C THR A 264 -0.03 5.52 -7.21
N LEU A 265 -1.21 5.57 -7.80
CA LEU A 265 -2.25 6.52 -7.39
C LEU A 265 -3.37 5.77 -6.68
N ASN A 266 -3.26 5.60 -5.36
CA ASN A 266 -4.43 5.21 -4.57
C ASN A 266 -5.39 6.41 -4.41
N ARG A 267 -6.57 6.16 -3.83
CA ARG A 267 -7.61 7.19 -3.68
C ARG A 267 -7.13 8.45 -2.97
N GLN A 268 -6.36 8.31 -1.89
CA GLN A 268 -5.85 9.45 -1.14
C GLN A 268 -4.81 10.24 -1.95
N ARG A 269 -3.83 9.55 -2.55
CA ARG A 269 -2.78 10.19 -3.37
C ARG A 269 -3.40 10.88 -4.58
N ALA A 270 -4.32 10.22 -5.28
CA ALA A 270 -5.11 10.80 -6.36
C ALA A 270 -5.87 12.05 -5.89
N ASN A 271 -6.53 11.99 -4.72
CA ASN A 271 -7.22 13.15 -4.16
C ASN A 271 -6.26 14.33 -3.92
N LEU A 272 -5.11 14.10 -3.27
CA LEU A 272 -4.16 15.18 -2.99
C LEU A 272 -3.61 15.81 -4.27
N VAL A 273 -3.25 15.00 -5.26
CA VAL A 273 -2.75 15.47 -6.56
C VAL A 273 -3.82 16.29 -7.27
N ILE A 274 -5.03 15.76 -7.42
CA ILE A 274 -6.10 16.38 -8.18
C ILE A 274 -6.60 17.64 -7.47
N SER A 275 -6.84 17.59 -6.15
CA SER A 275 -7.28 18.77 -5.40
C SER A 275 -6.24 19.89 -5.40
N SER A 276 -4.95 19.57 -5.31
CA SER A 276 -3.88 20.56 -5.47
C SER A 276 -3.87 21.16 -6.87
N PHE A 277 -4.14 20.35 -7.88
CA PHE A 277 -4.16 20.78 -9.28
C PHE A 277 -5.34 21.69 -9.61
N LEU A 278 -6.54 21.35 -9.11
CA LEU A 278 -7.76 22.15 -9.30
C LEU A 278 -7.77 23.45 -8.48
N SER A 279 -6.97 23.54 -7.43
CA SER A 279 -6.93 24.72 -6.55
C SER A 279 -5.99 25.83 -7.04
N ASN A 280 -5.31 25.65 -8.17
CA ASN A 280 -4.32 26.60 -8.66
C ASN A 280 -4.87 27.31 -9.93
N PRO A 281 -5.64 28.40 -9.77
CA PRO A 281 -6.38 29.05 -10.87
C PRO A 281 -5.50 29.91 -11.80
N GLU A 282 -4.24 30.16 -11.44
CA GLU A 282 -3.30 30.87 -12.32
C GLU A 282 -2.73 29.90 -13.35
N HIS A 283 -3.49 29.70 -14.42
CA HIS A 283 -3.03 29.10 -15.68
C HIS A 283 -2.03 30.02 -16.40
N GLU A 284 -0.96 30.46 -15.73
CA GLU A 284 0.25 30.88 -16.43
C GLU A 284 0.87 29.60 -17.01
N GLU A 285 1.03 29.57 -18.34
CA GLU A 285 1.46 28.44 -19.18
C GLU A 285 2.75 27.71 -18.75
N ASN A 286 3.43 28.15 -17.68
CA ASN A 286 4.71 27.61 -17.21
C ASN A 286 4.80 27.31 -15.69
N LYS A 287 3.73 27.39 -14.88
CA LYS A 287 3.82 27.22 -13.40
C LYS A 287 2.89 26.23 -12.70
N THR A 288 1.82 25.71 -13.31
CA THR A 288 0.94 24.73 -12.65
C THR A 288 1.48 23.31 -12.73
N ALA A 289 2.66 23.11 -12.15
CA ALA A 289 3.31 21.83 -12.19
C ALA A 289 2.71 20.89 -11.13
N LEU A 290 2.14 19.77 -11.57
CA LEU A 290 1.55 18.75 -10.69
C LEU A 290 2.52 18.32 -9.57
N PRO A 291 2.04 18.07 -8.34
CA PRO A 291 2.91 17.60 -7.28
C PRO A 291 3.53 16.23 -7.63
N SER A 292 4.80 16.09 -7.32
CA SER A 292 5.56 14.84 -7.43
C SER A 292 5.13 13.82 -6.35
N PRO A 293 5.43 12.52 -6.55
CA PRO A 293 5.23 11.51 -5.51
C PRO A 293 5.84 11.91 -4.16
N ARG A 294 7.01 12.56 -4.17
CA ARG A 294 7.69 12.99 -2.93
C ARG A 294 6.88 14.05 -2.19
N GLU A 295 6.42 15.08 -2.88
CA GLU A 295 5.61 16.16 -2.29
C GLU A 295 4.29 15.62 -1.70
N ILE A 296 3.67 14.65 -2.37
CA ILE A 296 2.46 13.98 -1.86
C ILE A 296 2.76 13.10 -0.65
N SER A 297 3.86 12.35 -0.66
CA SER A 297 4.21 11.45 0.45
C SER A 297 4.37 12.16 1.80
N LEU A 298 4.72 13.44 1.79
CA LEU A 298 4.81 14.28 2.98
C LEU A 298 3.43 14.67 3.54
N GLN A 299 2.39 14.68 2.71
CA GLN A 299 1.02 15.07 3.05
C GLN A 299 0.11 13.87 3.36
N GLU A 300 0.50 12.66 2.94
CA GLU A 300 -0.26 11.43 3.15
C GLU A 300 -0.55 11.16 4.63
N ARG A 301 -1.75 10.61 4.89
CA ARG A 301 -2.14 10.08 6.20
C ARG A 301 -2.15 8.57 6.11
N ILE A 302 -1.42 7.90 7.01
CA ILE A 302 -1.36 6.43 7.02
C ILE A 302 -2.74 5.81 7.22
N PHE A 303 -3.59 6.42 8.05
CA PHE A 303 -4.99 6.03 8.20
C PHE A 303 -5.90 7.10 7.58
N GLU A 304 -6.34 6.86 6.35
CA GLU A 304 -7.36 7.65 5.68
C GLU A 304 -8.74 6.97 5.74
N ARG A 305 -9.80 7.78 5.71
CA ARG A 305 -11.18 7.29 5.63
C ARG A 305 -11.47 6.77 4.23
N ASP A 306 -12.05 5.58 4.19
CA ASP A 306 -12.39 4.87 2.95
C ASP A 306 -13.22 5.76 2.02
N GLY A 307 -12.69 6.02 0.82
CA GLY A 307 -13.40 6.76 -0.22
C GLY A 307 -13.50 8.28 -0.02
N ALA A 308 -12.89 8.88 0.99
CA ALA A 308 -13.04 10.31 1.26
C ALA A 308 -12.43 11.20 0.16
N ILE A 309 -13.21 12.18 -0.32
CA ILE A 309 -12.75 13.28 -1.18
C ILE A 309 -12.56 14.52 -0.31
N ARG A 310 -11.38 15.12 -0.34
CA ARG A 310 -11.02 16.28 0.50
C ARG A 310 -10.55 17.45 -0.33
N ASN A 311 -10.84 18.67 0.13
CA ASN A 311 -10.16 19.85 -0.38
C ASN A 311 -8.73 19.98 0.17
N ILE A 312 -8.00 21.00 -0.28
CA ILE A 312 -6.62 21.28 0.15
C ILE A 312 -6.50 21.63 1.65
N GLN A 313 -7.59 22.11 2.28
CA GLN A 313 -7.65 22.36 3.72
C GLN A 313 -7.90 21.08 4.54
N GLY A 314 -8.12 19.93 3.87
CA GLY A 314 -8.34 18.65 4.50
C GLY A 314 -9.80 18.39 4.93
N THR A 315 -10.74 19.27 4.60
CA THR A 315 -12.18 19.09 4.84
C THR A 315 -12.74 18.06 3.86
N ILE A 316 -13.56 17.11 4.36
CA ILE A 316 -14.24 16.13 3.51
C ILE A 316 -15.38 16.83 2.77
N LEU A 317 -15.35 16.78 1.44
CA LEU A 317 -16.41 17.33 0.58
C LEU A 317 -17.48 16.28 0.27
N ALA A 318 -17.04 15.06 -0.05
CA ALA A 318 -17.89 13.92 -0.40
C ALA A 318 -17.13 12.60 -0.20
N TYR A 319 -17.78 11.48 -0.50
CA TYR A 319 -17.14 10.17 -0.63
C TYR A 319 -17.26 9.67 -2.07
N CYS A 320 -16.39 8.75 -2.48
CA CYS A 320 -16.49 8.06 -3.75
C CYS A 320 -16.14 6.58 -3.57
N LYS A 321 -16.98 5.72 -4.15
CA LYS A 321 -16.77 4.27 -4.20
C LYS A 321 -16.62 3.84 -5.66
N VAL A 322 -15.48 3.26 -5.97
CA VAL A 322 -15.16 2.72 -7.30
C VAL A 322 -15.31 1.22 -7.33
N GLY A 323 -15.89 0.70 -8.41
CA GLY A 323 -16.14 -0.74 -8.58
C GLY A 323 -17.42 -1.22 -7.88
N VAL A 324 -18.39 -0.34 -7.61
CA VAL A 324 -19.66 -0.80 -7.00
C VAL A 324 -20.49 -1.61 -7.99
N SER A 325 -21.41 -2.42 -7.46
CA SER A 325 -22.37 -3.13 -8.31
C SER A 325 -23.39 -2.18 -8.91
N LEU A 326 -23.89 -2.50 -10.11
CA LEU A 326 -25.03 -1.77 -10.68
C LEU A 326 -26.24 -1.82 -9.75
N GLN A 327 -26.40 -2.90 -9.00
CA GLN A 327 -27.43 -3.04 -7.97
C GLN A 327 -27.29 -2.00 -6.85
N GLU A 328 -26.07 -1.74 -6.36
CA GLU A 328 -25.83 -0.69 -5.34
C GLU A 328 -26.16 0.69 -5.91
N LEU A 329 -25.78 0.97 -7.16
CA LEU A 329 -26.13 2.21 -7.85
C LEU A 329 -27.66 2.36 -7.99
N LEU A 330 -28.36 1.35 -8.50
CA LEU A 330 -29.82 1.36 -8.67
C LEU A 330 -30.56 1.53 -7.35
N SER A 331 -30.11 0.89 -6.27
CA SER A 331 -30.69 1.05 -4.93
C SER A 331 -30.63 2.49 -4.38
N SER A 332 -29.80 3.34 -4.98
CA SER A 332 -29.69 4.75 -4.62
C SER A 332 -30.55 5.68 -5.50
N ILE A 333 -31.07 5.16 -6.61
CA ILE A 333 -31.88 5.88 -7.60
C ILE A 333 -33.37 5.55 -7.43
N SER A 334 -33.68 4.28 -7.21
CA SER A 334 -35.03 3.74 -7.22
C SER A 334 -35.36 2.93 -5.97
N THR A 335 -36.66 2.75 -5.72
CA THR A 335 -37.16 1.87 -4.68
C THR A 335 -37.28 0.44 -5.22
N PRO A 336 -36.74 -0.58 -4.51
CA PRO A 336 -36.97 -1.96 -4.88
C PRO A 336 -38.47 -2.29 -4.74
N THR A 337 -39.05 -2.96 -5.75
CA THR A 337 -40.49 -3.27 -5.78
C THR A 337 -40.80 -4.68 -5.29
N THR A 338 -40.17 -5.69 -5.90
CA THR A 338 -40.22 -7.12 -5.54
C THR A 338 -38.84 -7.75 -5.77
N ALA A 339 -38.60 -8.98 -5.29
CA ALA A 339 -37.27 -9.61 -5.29
C ALA A 339 -36.54 -9.51 -6.66
N GLY A 340 -35.60 -8.56 -6.76
CA GLY A 340 -34.77 -8.32 -7.94
C GLY A 340 -35.22 -7.22 -8.91
N SER A 341 -36.39 -6.58 -8.69
CA SER A 341 -36.95 -5.56 -9.58
C SER A 341 -36.82 -4.14 -9.01
N TYR A 342 -36.53 -3.18 -9.88
CA TYR A 342 -36.40 -1.75 -9.57
C TYR A 342 -37.43 -0.97 -10.39
N ALA A 343 -38.33 -0.21 -9.74
CA ALA A 343 -39.16 0.75 -10.44
C ALA A 343 -38.35 2.03 -10.66
N GLU A 344 -37.91 2.27 -11.89
CA GLU A 344 -37.22 3.49 -12.27
C GLU A 344 -38.22 4.54 -12.77
N PRO A 345 -38.47 5.63 -12.03
CA PRO A 345 -39.51 6.58 -12.41
C PRO A 345 -39.18 7.44 -13.63
N ASP A 346 -37.89 7.55 -14.04
CA ASP A 346 -37.41 8.63 -14.92
C ASP A 346 -36.36 8.22 -15.97
N SER A 347 -36.22 6.92 -16.31
CA SER A 347 -35.19 6.43 -17.27
C SER A 347 -33.77 6.96 -16.98
N ILE A 348 -33.41 7.05 -15.69
CA ILE A 348 -32.14 7.62 -15.21
C ILE A 348 -30.97 6.76 -15.67
N LEU A 349 -31.10 5.44 -15.63
CA LEU A 349 -30.11 4.50 -16.10
C LEU A 349 -29.83 4.69 -17.60
N THR A 350 -30.87 4.81 -18.42
CA THR A 350 -30.72 5.12 -19.85
C THR A 350 -30.00 6.43 -20.07
N SER A 351 -30.35 7.46 -19.28
CA SER A 351 -29.67 8.77 -19.33
C SER A 351 -28.20 8.67 -18.91
N LEU A 352 -27.88 7.90 -17.87
CA LEU A 352 -26.51 7.64 -17.43
C LEU A 352 -25.71 6.88 -18.49
N LEU A 353 -26.30 5.85 -19.10
CA LEU A 353 -25.67 5.10 -20.19
C LEU A 353 -25.34 6.01 -21.38
N SER A 354 -26.22 6.96 -21.70
CA SER A 354 -25.99 7.98 -22.72
C SER A 354 -24.89 8.98 -22.32
N ILE A 355 -24.93 9.54 -21.10
CA ILE A 355 -23.93 10.51 -20.61
C ILE A 355 -22.52 9.90 -20.65
N TYR A 356 -22.40 8.64 -20.22
CA TYR A 356 -21.11 7.98 -20.08
C TYR A 356 -20.80 7.03 -21.24
N GLN A 357 -21.42 7.20 -22.41
CA GLN A 357 -21.27 6.26 -23.53
C GLN A 357 -19.80 6.02 -23.90
N THR A 358 -19.00 7.09 -23.96
CA THR A 358 -17.57 7.07 -24.33
C THR A 358 -16.62 6.76 -23.16
N GLN A 359 -17.11 6.78 -21.93
CA GLN A 359 -16.29 6.58 -20.73
C GLN A 359 -16.14 5.09 -20.38
N GLY A 360 -15.06 4.73 -19.67
CA GLY A 360 -14.87 3.39 -19.11
C GLY A 360 -15.70 3.11 -17.84
N TYR A 361 -16.59 4.00 -17.45
CA TYR A 361 -17.36 3.89 -16.22
C TYR A 361 -18.71 4.56 -16.36
N ILE A 362 -19.61 4.31 -15.41
CA ILE A 362 -20.83 5.09 -15.18
C ILE A 362 -20.78 5.58 -13.74
N MET A 363 -21.19 6.82 -13.50
CA MET A 363 -21.17 7.40 -12.16
C MET A 363 -22.49 8.06 -11.80
N TRP A 364 -22.93 7.80 -10.57
CA TRP A 364 -24.09 8.45 -9.95
C TRP A 364 -23.70 9.09 -8.61
N TYR A 365 -24.23 10.27 -8.33
CA TYR A 365 -24.06 10.91 -7.02
C TYR A 365 -25.29 10.67 -6.15
N SER A 366 -25.12 9.86 -5.09
CA SER A 366 -26.15 9.63 -4.08
C SER A 366 -26.13 10.76 -3.05
N HIS A 367 -27.09 11.69 -3.17
CA HIS A 367 -27.21 12.84 -2.28
C HIS A 367 -27.40 12.43 -0.81
N SER A 368 -28.26 11.44 -0.53
CA SER A 368 -28.51 10.95 0.84
C SER A 368 -27.29 10.37 1.53
N ARG A 369 -26.33 9.85 0.75
CA ARG A 369 -25.08 9.28 1.26
C ARG A 369 -23.89 10.24 1.11
N ASN A 370 -24.08 11.40 0.49
CA ASN A 370 -23.00 12.28 0.00
C ASN A 370 -21.86 11.45 -0.66
N THR A 371 -22.23 10.54 -1.56
CA THR A 371 -21.31 9.54 -2.11
C THR A 371 -21.49 9.37 -3.62
N PHE A 372 -20.40 9.48 -4.37
CA PHE A 372 -20.30 9.05 -5.76
C PHE A 372 -20.17 7.52 -5.83
N LEU A 373 -21.01 6.91 -6.66
CA LEU A 373 -21.07 5.47 -6.92
C LEU A 373 -20.62 5.25 -8.36
N VAL A 374 -19.45 4.62 -8.52
CA VAL A 374 -18.83 4.39 -9.83
C VAL A 374 -18.88 2.90 -10.17
N VAL A 375 -19.59 2.57 -11.25
CA VAL A 375 -19.63 1.24 -11.85
C VAL A 375 -18.66 1.23 -13.03
N LEU A 376 -17.70 0.31 -13.04
CA LEU A 376 -16.72 0.19 -14.12
C LEU A 376 -17.27 -0.68 -15.26
N LYS A 377 -16.98 -0.34 -16.51
CA LYS A 377 -17.30 -1.18 -17.67
C LYS A 377 -16.24 -2.27 -17.88
N GLU A 378 -16.62 -3.37 -18.51
CA GLU A 378 -15.68 -4.43 -18.88
C GLU A 378 -14.62 -3.93 -19.90
N GLY A 379 -13.42 -4.52 -19.85
CA GLY A 379 -12.34 -4.22 -20.81
C GLY A 379 -11.67 -2.86 -20.63
N THR A 380 -11.90 -2.20 -19.51
CA THR A 380 -11.41 -0.82 -19.28
C THR A 380 -9.99 -0.81 -18.72
N ALA A 381 -9.20 0.15 -19.20
CA ALA A 381 -7.85 0.37 -18.71
C ALA A 381 -7.87 0.88 -17.24
N PRO A 382 -6.81 0.63 -16.45
CA PRO A 382 -6.64 1.17 -15.09
C PRO A 382 -6.91 2.67 -14.97
N LYS A 383 -6.55 3.42 -16.02
CA LYS A 383 -6.79 4.85 -16.17
C LYS A 383 -8.26 5.26 -16.00
N ALA A 384 -9.23 4.42 -16.40
CA ALA A 384 -10.65 4.71 -16.24
C ALA A 384 -11.05 4.89 -14.76
N GLN A 385 -10.35 4.24 -13.83
CA GLN A 385 -10.58 4.44 -12.39
C GLN A 385 -10.13 5.85 -11.96
N LEU A 386 -9.01 6.33 -12.50
CA LEU A 386 -8.50 7.68 -12.24
C LEU A 386 -9.40 8.73 -12.88
N ASP A 387 -9.95 8.46 -14.06
CA ASP A 387 -10.90 9.35 -14.74
C ASP A 387 -12.17 9.54 -13.91
N ALA A 388 -12.73 8.44 -13.40
CA ALA A 388 -13.90 8.49 -12.52
C ALA A 388 -13.61 9.23 -11.21
N TRP A 389 -12.43 8.99 -10.61
CA TRP A 389 -12.02 9.68 -9.39
C TRP A 389 -11.82 11.17 -9.61
N PHE A 390 -11.17 11.54 -10.72
CA PHE A 390 -10.99 12.92 -11.13
C PHE A 390 -12.33 13.61 -11.34
N HIS A 391 -13.25 12.98 -12.08
CA HIS A 391 -14.57 13.54 -12.33
C HIS A 391 -15.33 13.77 -11.02
N ALA A 392 -15.30 12.82 -10.08
CA ALA A 392 -15.93 12.99 -8.76
C ALA A 392 -15.35 14.19 -7.99
N ILE A 393 -14.02 14.36 -7.98
CA ILE A 393 -13.37 15.51 -7.33
C ILE A 393 -13.72 16.81 -8.04
N PHE A 394 -13.64 16.84 -9.36
CA PHE A 394 -13.95 18.02 -10.17
C PHE A 394 -15.40 18.47 -9.93
N ALA A 395 -16.36 17.54 -10.03
CA ALA A 395 -17.77 17.79 -9.85
C ALA A 395 -18.06 18.40 -8.47
N VAL A 396 -17.53 17.83 -7.39
CA VAL A 396 -17.77 18.34 -6.02
C VAL A 396 -17.01 19.65 -5.73
N THR A 397 -15.85 19.87 -6.37
CA THR A 397 -15.04 21.08 -6.20
C THR A 397 -15.72 22.28 -6.85
N PHE A 398 -16.22 22.13 -8.07
CA PHE A 398 -16.90 23.18 -8.84
C PHE A 398 -18.42 23.09 -8.76
N ARG A 399 -18.96 22.45 -7.71
CA ARG A 399 -20.42 22.38 -7.51
C ARG A 399 -21.01 23.79 -7.33
N GLY A 400 -22.01 24.13 -8.15
CA GLY A 400 -22.68 25.44 -8.08
C GLY A 400 -23.48 25.63 -6.78
N GLU A 401 -23.78 26.88 -6.43
CA GLU A 401 -24.50 27.25 -5.20
C GLU A 401 -25.87 26.56 -5.08
N LYS A 402 -26.60 26.39 -6.19
CA LYS A 402 -27.88 25.68 -6.22
C LYS A 402 -27.80 24.24 -5.70
N ILE A 403 -26.67 23.55 -5.90
CA ILE A 403 -26.43 22.18 -5.44
C ILE A 403 -26.03 22.17 -3.95
N ARG A 404 -25.36 23.23 -3.48
CA ARG A 404 -25.02 23.42 -2.06
C ARG A 404 -26.25 23.74 -1.20
N GLU A 405 -27.13 24.63 -1.66
CA GLU A 405 -28.31 25.05 -0.90
C GLU A 405 -29.38 23.97 -0.79
N SER A 406 -29.44 23.04 -1.74
CA SER A 406 -30.36 21.91 -1.73
C SER A 406 -30.01 20.83 -0.68
N GLU A 407 -28.93 20.97 0.10
CA GLU A 407 -28.54 20.04 1.18
C GLU A 407 -29.63 19.82 2.25
N THR A 408 -30.69 20.64 2.26
CA THR A 408 -31.84 20.53 3.19
C THR A 408 -33.11 19.91 2.60
N LYS A 409 -33.17 19.62 1.29
CA LYS A 409 -34.35 19.02 0.61
C LYS A 409 -33.91 17.89 -0.33
N LYS A 410 -34.78 16.88 -0.53
CA LYS A 410 -34.53 15.78 -1.49
C LYS A 410 -34.25 16.38 -2.88
N MET A 411 -33.01 16.28 -3.34
CA MET A 411 -32.58 16.82 -4.63
C MET A 411 -33.24 16.06 -5.77
N ASP A 412 -33.73 16.77 -6.77
CA ASP A 412 -34.34 16.18 -7.96
C ASP A 412 -33.28 15.41 -8.77
N ASN A 413 -33.59 14.17 -9.13
CA ASN A 413 -32.72 13.30 -9.91
C ASN A 413 -32.33 13.91 -11.26
N GLN A 414 -33.20 14.73 -11.87
CA GLN A 414 -32.90 15.42 -13.13
C GLN A 414 -31.85 16.52 -12.96
N ILE A 415 -31.84 17.20 -11.80
CA ILE A 415 -30.79 18.17 -11.46
C ILE A 415 -29.45 17.45 -11.27
N VAL A 416 -29.45 16.28 -10.62
CA VAL A 416 -28.23 15.45 -10.50
C VAL A 416 -27.73 15.04 -11.88
N LEU A 417 -28.59 14.52 -12.75
CA LEU A 417 -28.22 14.07 -14.09
C LEU A 417 -27.59 15.19 -14.93
N SER A 418 -28.23 16.37 -14.95
CA SER A 418 -27.72 17.52 -15.71
C SER A 418 -26.37 18.00 -15.16
N TRP A 419 -26.20 18.05 -13.85
CA TRP A 419 -24.91 18.37 -13.22
C TRP A 419 -23.82 17.34 -13.54
N MET A 420 -24.15 16.05 -13.52
CA MET A 420 -23.20 14.99 -13.84
C MET A 420 -22.76 15.04 -15.30
N ARG A 421 -23.66 15.36 -16.23
CA ARG A 421 -23.32 15.60 -17.65
C ARG A 421 -22.38 16.79 -17.81
N ASN A 422 -22.76 17.96 -17.30
CA ASN A 422 -21.98 19.18 -17.46
C ASN A 422 -20.59 19.06 -16.83
N SER A 423 -20.52 18.50 -15.62
CA SER A 423 -19.23 18.28 -14.93
C SER A 423 -18.35 17.25 -15.63
N LEU A 424 -18.92 16.25 -16.32
CA LEU A 424 -18.13 15.31 -17.12
C LEU A 424 -17.44 16.05 -18.26
N GLU A 425 -18.23 16.76 -19.07
CA GLU A 425 -17.76 17.52 -20.24
C GLU A 425 -16.68 18.55 -19.86
N GLU A 426 -16.92 19.34 -18.81
CA GLU A 426 -15.95 20.31 -18.30
C GLU A 426 -14.67 19.64 -17.79
N SER A 427 -14.80 18.53 -17.05
CA SER A 427 -13.64 17.82 -16.51
C SER A 427 -12.78 17.21 -17.62
N GLU A 428 -13.38 16.69 -18.70
CA GLU A 428 -12.68 16.13 -19.84
C GLU A 428 -11.91 17.20 -20.61
N LYS A 429 -12.59 18.30 -20.93
CA LYS A 429 -11.99 19.47 -21.58
C LYS A 429 -10.79 19.96 -20.78
N TRP A 430 -10.96 20.11 -19.47
CA TRP A 430 -9.90 20.60 -18.59
C TRP A 430 -8.70 19.64 -18.52
N ARG A 431 -8.92 18.32 -18.45
CA ARG A 431 -7.83 17.31 -18.49
C ARG A 431 -7.08 17.34 -19.82
N ALA A 432 -7.79 17.55 -20.93
CA ALA A 432 -7.20 17.61 -22.27
C ALA A 432 -6.36 18.88 -22.47
N GLU A 433 -6.91 20.05 -22.17
CA GLU A 433 -6.23 21.35 -22.30
C GLU A 433 -4.97 21.42 -21.44
N THR A 434 -5.03 20.86 -20.23
CA THR A 434 -3.90 20.85 -19.32
C THR A 434 -2.93 19.68 -19.54
N LYS A 435 -3.21 18.77 -20.47
CA LYS A 435 -2.41 17.54 -20.69
C LYS A 435 -2.13 16.77 -19.39
N PHE A 436 -3.15 16.62 -18.54
CA PHE A 436 -3.04 16.13 -17.17
C PHE A 436 -2.20 14.84 -17.03
N TYR A 437 -2.44 13.83 -17.90
CA TYR A 437 -1.74 12.55 -17.81
C TYR A 437 -0.27 12.64 -18.23
N GLU A 438 0.07 13.39 -19.28
CA GLU A 438 1.47 13.61 -19.67
C GLU A 438 2.24 14.28 -18.52
N GLN A 439 1.60 15.22 -17.81
CA GLN A 439 2.20 15.86 -16.66
C GLN A 439 2.41 14.88 -15.49
N LEU A 440 1.45 13.99 -15.21
CA LEU A 440 1.59 12.97 -14.18
C LEU A 440 2.78 12.04 -14.47
N GLU A 441 2.86 11.52 -15.70
CA GLU A 441 3.95 10.64 -16.13
C GLU A 441 5.30 11.35 -16.07
N ARG A 442 5.38 12.60 -16.55
CA ARG A 442 6.60 13.43 -16.44
C ARG A 442 7.04 13.67 -15.00
N ARG A 443 6.09 13.72 -14.05
CA ARG A 443 6.36 13.84 -12.61
C ARG A 443 6.66 12.50 -11.93
N GLY A 444 6.62 11.38 -12.65
CA GLY A 444 6.99 10.04 -12.17
C GLY A 444 5.87 9.26 -11.50
N TRP A 445 4.60 9.61 -11.76
CA TRP A 445 3.44 8.82 -11.32
C TRP A 445 3.21 7.60 -12.22
N ASP A 446 2.80 6.49 -11.61
CA ASP A 446 2.40 5.28 -12.31
C ASP A 446 0.89 5.29 -12.57
N LEU A 447 0.52 5.31 -13.86
CA LEU A 447 -0.88 5.31 -14.32
C LEU A 447 -1.37 3.92 -14.74
N ASN A 448 -0.50 2.92 -14.74
CA ASN A 448 -0.80 1.57 -15.21
C ASN A 448 -1.26 0.64 -14.07
N THR A 449 -0.93 0.94 -12.82
CA THR A 449 -1.43 0.16 -11.67
C THR A 449 -2.84 0.61 -11.25
N PRO A 450 -3.86 -0.26 -11.24
CA PRO A 450 -5.23 0.06 -10.80
C PRO A 450 -5.33 0.12 -9.27
N ALA A 451 -4.88 1.21 -8.65
CA ALA A 451 -4.83 1.36 -7.19
C ALA A 451 -6.02 2.13 -6.57
N ILE A 452 -7.03 2.52 -7.36
CA ILE A 452 -8.19 3.28 -6.87
C ILE A 452 -9.31 2.35 -6.41
N GLU A 453 -9.53 1.24 -7.13
CA GLU A 453 -10.46 0.19 -6.76
C GLU A 453 -9.84 -0.73 -5.70
N VAL A 454 -10.30 -0.62 -4.44
CA VAL A 454 -9.76 -1.39 -3.30
C VAL A 454 -10.63 -2.59 -2.89
N ARG A 455 -11.67 -2.90 -3.67
CA ARG A 455 -12.59 -4.02 -3.43
C ARG A 455 -12.79 -4.76 -4.74
N ALA A 456 -13.03 -6.06 -4.68
CA ALA A 456 -13.45 -6.81 -5.85
C ALA A 456 -14.80 -6.27 -6.35
N GLY A 457 -14.76 -5.46 -7.41
CA GLY A 457 -15.93 -4.85 -8.01
C GLY A 457 -16.50 -5.64 -9.18
N THR A 458 -17.74 -5.32 -9.56
CA THR A 458 -18.35 -5.88 -10.78
C THR A 458 -17.93 -5.08 -12.01
N ARG A 459 -18.08 -5.68 -13.20
CA ARG A 459 -17.92 -4.99 -14.48
C ARG A 459 -19.24 -4.98 -15.23
N LEU A 460 -19.60 -3.83 -15.79
CA LEU A 460 -20.78 -3.69 -16.62
C LEU A 460 -20.47 -4.11 -18.06
N VAL A 461 -21.29 -5.01 -18.57
CA VAL A 461 -21.32 -5.42 -19.98
C VAL A 461 -22.67 -4.99 -20.54
N ILE A 462 -22.65 -4.26 -21.65
CA ILE A 462 -23.87 -3.79 -22.31
C ILE A 462 -23.99 -4.58 -23.61
N SER A 463 -24.84 -5.60 -23.61
CA SER A 463 -25.15 -6.38 -24.81
C SER A 463 -26.43 -5.83 -25.44
N GLY A 464 -26.33 -5.30 -26.67
CA GLY A 464 -27.48 -4.85 -27.46
C GLY A 464 -27.64 -3.32 -27.52
N GLY A 465 -27.06 -2.73 -28.57
CA GLY A 465 -27.46 -1.44 -29.13
C GLY A 465 -27.53 -1.61 -30.64
N GLU A 466 -28.69 -1.34 -31.24
CA GLU A 466 -28.95 -1.56 -32.66
C GLU A 466 -27.93 -0.83 -33.57
N GLY A 467 -27.38 -1.61 -34.51
CA GLY A 467 -26.72 -1.18 -35.73
C GLY A 467 -26.41 -2.47 -36.52
N ARG A 468 -26.99 -2.76 -37.69
CA ARG A 468 -27.47 -1.90 -38.76
C ARG A 468 -28.62 -2.58 -39.52
N GLY A 469 -29.61 -1.79 -39.91
CA GLY A 469 -30.20 -1.95 -41.24
C GLY A 469 -29.26 -1.29 -42.26
N GLU A 470 -28.67 -2.13 -43.10
CA GLU A 470 -28.66 -2.08 -44.58
C GLU A 470 -27.87 -3.28 -45.09
#